data_AF-A0A164YA14-F1
#
_entry.id   AF-A0A164YA14-F1
#
_cell.length_a   1.000
_cell.length_b   1.000
_cell.length_c   1.000
_cell.angle_alpha   90.00
_cell.angle_beta   90.00
_cell.angle_gamma   90.00
#
_symmetry.space_group_name_H-M   'P 1'
#
loop_
_entity.id
_entity.type
_entity.pdbx_description
1 polymer ?
#
loop_
_entity_poly.entity_id
_entity_poly.type
_entity_poly.pdbx_seq_one_letter_code
_entity_poly.pdbx_strand_id
1 'polypeptide(L)'
;MRWSPIFITSVLTILSGTSARPTSNVTSTLYKRSVVCGLNVRTAVAEDCLDNRPLLNFAQSGSLTRPTVSRVAVPNDDEIPPGAACDHVVELQVLQEAMLQSGMCQVVAVLARIGISRATQLQAMANVINGPGNLIFLDSRINRGKASYVRNAMAGAQITNEVVANVAVNAYLRDQTVSSSSLVIAQHLDATITAILNDAVARAQQIPPLHPQVRPPNQQIADQQNFRNTVLHFASIPPAQRITVTRLWSRVLRATLVSVDE
;
A
#
# COMPACT_ATOMS: atom_id res chain seq x y z
N MET A 1 -52.90 17.60 -55.04
CA MET A 1 -51.47 17.33 -54.79
C MET A 1 -50.93 18.37 -53.82
N ARG A 2 -50.58 17.96 -52.61
CA ARG A 2 -49.58 18.59 -51.72
C ARG A 2 -49.48 17.72 -50.47
N TRP A 3 -48.38 16.99 -50.39
CA TRP A 3 -47.97 16.17 -49.27
C TRP A 3 -47.17 17.06 -48.31
N SER A 4 -47.41 16.92 -47.00
CA SER A 4 -46.54 17.47 -45.96
C SER A 4 -46.02 16.31 -45.12
N PRO A 5 -44.69 16.10 -45.07
CA PRO A 5 -44.10 15.10 -44.18
C PRO A 5 -43.91 15.65 -42.77
N ILE A 6 -44.15 14.77 -41.79
CA ILE A 6 -43.86 14.92 -40.37
C ILE A 6 -42.35 14.79 -40.18
N PHE A 7 -41.70 15.81 -39.62
CA PHE A 7 -40.30 15.71 -39.18
C PHE A 7 -40.24 15.03 -37.82
N ILE A 8 -39.67 13.83 -37.77
CA ILE A 8 -39.26 13.15 -36.53
C ILE A 8 -37.81 13.55 -36.28
N THR A 9 -37.57 14.38 -35.27
CA THR A 9 -36.22 14.68 -34.76
C THR A 9 -35.77 13.55 -33.86
N SER A 10 -34.96 12.64 -34.39
CA SER A 10 -34.18 11.68 -33.61
C SER A 10 -32.99 12.38 -32.96
N VAL A 11 -33.01 12.48 -31.63
CA VAL A 11 -31.84 12.91 -30.84
C VAL A 11 -30.93 11.70 -30.67
N LEU A 12 -29.83 11.68 -31.43
CA LEU A 12 -28.75 10.71 -31.28
C LEU A 12 -27.84 11.19 -30.13
N THR A 13 -28.02 10.69 -28.92
CA THR A 13 -27.05 10.90 -27.82
C THR A 13 -25.82 10.03 -28.06
N ILE A 14 -24.75 10.66 -28.55
CA ILE A 14 -23.40 10.09 -28.58
C ILE A 14 -22.87 10.11 -27.14
N LEU A 15 -22.84 8.95 -26.49
CA LEU A 15 -22.09 8.75 -25.26
C LEU A 15 -20.60 8.75 -25.61
N SER A 16 -19.98 9.92 -25.45
CA SER A 16 -18.53 10.11 -25.48
C SER A 16 -17.89 9.31 -24.36
N GLY A 17 -17.36 8.14 -24.69
CA GLY A 17 -16.41 7.42 -23.83
C GLY A 17 -15.13 8.24 -23.71
N THR A 18 -14.92 8.87 -22.56
CA THR A 18 -13.62 9.47 -22.21
C THR A 18 -12.63 8.35 -21.91
N SER A 19 -11.99 7.84 -22.97
CA SER A 19 -10.74 7.09 -22.83
C SER A 19 -9.68 8.05 -22.32
N ALA A 20 -9.34 7.96 -21.04
CA ALA A 20 -8.21 8.67 -20.46
C ALA A 20 -6.94 8.24 -21.21
N ARG A 21 -6.35 9.18 -21.97
CA ARG A 21 -5.04 9.02 -22.59
C ARG A 21 -3.96 9.17 -21.51
N PRO A 22 -2.89 8.36 -21.53
CA PRO A 22 -1.74 8.60 -20.66
C PRO A 22 -1.06 9.91 -21.07
N THR A 23 -0.87 10.81 -20.13
CA THR A 23 -0.12 12.05 -20.33
C THR A 23 1.38 11.77 -20.38
N SER A 24 2.05 12.37 -21.36
CA SER A 24 3.46 12.17 -21.69
C SER A 24 4.43 12.78 -20.68
N ASN A 25 5.51 12.05 -20.44
CA ASN A 25 6.86 12.49 -20.02
C ASN A 25 6.96 13.74 -19.14
N VAL A 26 6.86 13.51 -17.82
CA VAL A 26 7.62 14.28 -16.84
C VAL A 26 8.76 13.38 -16.35
N THR A 27 10.00 13.75 -16.67
CA THR A 27 11.22 13.21 -16.07
C THR A 27 11.31 13.70 -14.62
N SER A 28 10.46 13.15 -13.75
CA SER A 28 10.65 13.24 -12.30
C SER A 28 11.64 12.16 -11.88
N THR A 29 12.67 12.55 -11.14
CA THR A 29 13.72 11.69 -10.60
C THR A 29 13.17 10.38 -9.99
N LEU A 30 13.67 9.25 -10.50
CA LEU A 30 13.29 7.85 -10.23
C LEU A 30 13.66 7.37 -8.80
N TYR A 31 13.23 8.08 -7.74
CA TYR A 31 13.51 7.67 -6.35
C TYR A 31 12.27 7.34 -5.51
N LYS A 32 11.05 7.33 -6.10
CA LYS A 32 9.79 7.26 -5.33
C LYS A 32 8.77 6.19 -5.72
N ARG A 33 9.11 5.23 -6.60
CA ARG A 33 8.18 4.10 -6.88
C ARG A 33 8.54 2.93 -5.98
N SER A 34 7.88 2.84 -4.82
CA SER A 34 7.94 1.65 -3.98
C SER A 34 7.21 0.50 -4.68
N VAL A 35 7.86 -0.65 -4.80
CA VAL A 35 7.37 -1.79 -5.60
C VAL A 35 7.11 -2.97 -4.66
N VAL A 36 5.87 -3.46 -4.63
CA VAL A 36 5.48 -4.66 -3.87
C VAL A 36 5.42 -5.84 -4.83
N CYS A 37 6.28 -6.84 -4.60
CA CYS A 37 6.35 -8.07 -5.39
C CYS A 37 6.44 -7.85 -6.92
N GLY A 38 7.12 -6.77 -7.34
CA GLY A 38 7.29 -6.41 -8.75
C GLY A 38 6.19 -5.52 -9.35
N LEU A 39 5.20 -5.09 -8.56
CA LEU A 39 4.16 -4.15 -9.00
C LEU A 39 4.21 -2.84 -8.20
N ASN A 40 4.05 -1.70 -8.88
CA ASN A 40 3.79 -0.45 -8.18
C ASN A 40 2.32 -0.45 -7.72
N VAL A 41 2.11 -0.51 -6.41
CA VAL A 41 0.77 -0.46 -5.81
C VAL A 41 0.45 0.90 -5.18
N ARG A 42 1.39 1.86 -5.20
CA ARG A 42 1.13 3.25 -4.83
C ARG A 42 0.81 4.04 -6.08
N THR A 43 -0.47 4.34 -6.23
CA THR A 43 -1.01 5.15 -7.33
C THR A 43 -1.55 6.48 -6.86
N ALA A 44 -1.80 6.64 -5.55
CA ALA A 44 -2.34 7.87 -5.01
C ALA A 44 -1.36 9.04 -5.16
N VAL A 45 -1.88 10.13 -5.72
CA VAL A 45 -1.26 11.43 -5.93
C VAL A 45 -1.92 12.48 -5.01
N ALA A 46 -1.53 13.74 -5.14
CA ALA A 46 -2.04 14.80 -4.27
C ALA A 46 -3.55 15.02 -4.46
N GLU A 47 -4.02 14.87 -5.69
CA GLU A 47 -5.40 14.95 -6.09
C GLU A 47 -6.27 13.89 -5.40
N ASP A 48 -5.75 12.67 -5.16
CA ASP A 48 -6.51 11.65 -4.43
C ASP A 48 -6.81 12.07 -2.99
N CYS A 49 -5.94 12.85 -2.33
CA CYS A 49 -6.28 13.41 -1.03
C CYS A 49 -7.36 14.51 -1.14
N LEU A 50 -7.40 15.28 -2.22
CA LEU A 50 -8.45 16.28 -2.43
C LEU A 50 -9.80 15.62 -2.72
N ASP A 51 -9.81 14.55 -3.53
CA ASP A 51 -11.03 13.81 -3.87
C ASP A 51 -11.60 13.05 -2.66
N ASN A 52 -10.72 12.48 -1.83
CA ASN A 52 -11.12 11.71 -0.64
C ASN A 52 -11.35 12.57 0.62
N ARG A 53 -10.92 13.83 0.61
CA ARG A 53 -11.07 14.82 1.70
C ARG A 53 -10.81 14.24 3.10
N PRO A 54 -9.57 13.86 3.43
CA PRO A 54 -9.26 13.38 4.77
C PRO A 54 -9.66 14.45 5.78
N LEU A 55 -10.32 14.05 6.87
CA LEU A 55 -10.85 15.00 7.86
C LEU A 55 -9.74 15.74 8.64
N LEU A 56 -8.50 15.24 8.58
CA LEU A 56 -7.40 15.65 9.43
C LEU A 56 -6.20 16.11 8.61
N ASN A 57 -5.61 17.21 9.07
CA ASN A 57 -4.28 17.67 8.72
C ASN A 57 -3.39 17.64 9.96
N PHE A 58 -2.15 17.20 9.81
CA PHE A 58 -1.15 17.24 10.88
C PHE A 58 -0.09 18.29 10.56
N ALA A 59 -0.12 19.40 11.29
CA ALA A 59 0.78 20.52 11.11
C ALA A 59 1.96 20.46 12.10
N GLN A 60 3.15 20.83 11.65
CA GLN A 60 4.31 20.99 12.53
C GLN A 60 4.47 22.47 12.93
N SER A 61 4.60 22.70 14.23
CA SER A 61 4.90 23.99 14.85
C SER A 61 6.07 23.86 15.83
N GLY A 62 6.33 24.88 16.64
CA GLY A 62 7.43 24.89 17.60
C GLY A 62 8.77 25.28 16.97
N SER A 63 9.86 25.04 17.71
CA SER A 63 11.22 25.38 17.27
C SER A 63 11.84 24.25 16.44
N LEU A 64 12.93 24.56 15.74
CA LEU A 64 13.72 23.54 15.04
C LEU A 64 14.29 22.47 15.97
N THR A 65 14.43 22.72 17.27
CA THR A 65 14.95 21.75 18.24
C THR A 65 13.86 21.09 19.08
N ARG A 66 12.64 21.64 19.07
CA ARG A 66 11.49 21.13 19.82
C ARG A 66 10.23 21.26 18.95
N PRO A 67 10.07 20.40 17.94
CA PRO A 67 8.91 20.43 17.08
C PRO A 67 7.68 19.95 17.85
N THR A 68 6.56 20.62 17.65
CA THR A 68 5.25 20.19 18.12
C THR A 68 4.40 19.79 16.93
N VAL A 69 3.63 18.71 17.06
CA VAL A 69 2.71 18.25 16.02
C VAL A 69 1.29 18.42 16.52
N SER A 70 0.47 19.12 15.74
CA SER A 70 -0.93 19.37 16.09
C SER A 70 -1.87 18.87 14.99
N ARG A 71 -3.01 18.35 15.44
CA ARG A 71 -4.13 18.00 14.57
C ARG A 71 -4.93 19.26 14.26
N VAL A 72 -5.14 19.51 12.98
CA VAL A 72 -5.90 20.64 12.45
C VAL A 72 -7.02 20.09 11.57
N ALA A 73 -8.21 20.67 11.65
CA ALA A 73 -9.27 20.33 10.71
C ALA A 73 -8.87 20.77 9.31
N VAL A 74 -9.10 19.93 8.31
CA VAL A 74 -8.92 20.33 6.91
C VAL A 74 -10.01 21.35 6.59
N PRO A 75 -9.66 22.54 6.03
CA PRO A 75 -10.67 23.50 5.63
C PRO A 75 -11.58 22.89 4.55
N ASN A 76 -12.80 23.41 4.41
CA ASN A 76 -13.78 22.88 3.44
C ASN A 76 -13.50 23.32 1.99
N ASP A 77 -12.35 23.96 1.73
CA ASP A 77 -11.92 24.37 0.40
C ASP A 77 -11.32 23.20 -0.40
N ASP A 78 -11.21 23.39 -1.72
CA ASP A 78 -10.59 22.40 -2.63
C ASP A 78 -9.05 22.53 -2.66
N GLU A 79 -8.44 23.02 -1.57
CA GLU A 79 -7.01 23.31 -1.51
C GLU A 79 -6.28 22.41 -0.51
N ILE A 80 -5.03 22.07 -0.84
CA ILE A 80 -4.15 21.37 0.08
C ILE A 80 -3.74 22.35 1.19
N PRO A 81 -3.88 22.00 2.47
CA PRO A 81 -3.50 22.88 3.56
C PRO A 81 -2.05 23.40 3.40
N PRO A 82 -1.78 24.69 3.66
CA PRO A 82 -0.46 25.27 3.44
C PRO A 82 0.66 24.48 4.16
N GLY A 83 1.69 24.11 3.42
CA GLY A 83 2.84 23.35 3.94
C GLY A 83 2.60 21.85 4.11
N ALA A 84 1.37 21.36 3.89
CA ALA A 84 1.04 19.94 3.92
C ALA A 84 1.28 19.26 2.56
N ALA A 85 1.39 17.94 2.59
CA ALA A 85 1.40 17.07 1.43
C ALA A 85 0.48 15.88 1.69
N CYS A 86 -0.08 15.30 0.62
CA CYS A 86 -0.80 14.04 0.70
C CYS A 86 0.15 12.90 1.12
N ASP A 87 -0.19 12.22 2.20
CA ASP A 87 0.59 11.15 2.79
C ASP A 87 -0.23 9.88 2.96
N HIS A 88 0.46 8.74 3.02
CA HIS A 88 -0.12 7.44 3.35
C HIS A 88 0.19 7.10 4.80
N VAL A 89 -0.78 7.07 5.71
CA VAL A 89 -0.53 6.84 7.14
C VAL A 89 0.36 5.60 7.37
N VAL A 90 -0.03 4.45 6.83
CA VAL A 90 0.80 3.24 6.72
C VAL A 90 1.67 3.33 5.46
N GLU A 91 2.99 3.33 5.65
CA GLU A 91 3.95 3.41 4.55
C GLU A 91 4.02 2.12 3.72
N LEU A 92 4.12 2.27 2.41
CA LEU A 92 4.14 1.14 1.47
C LEU A 92 5.31 0.15 1.73
N GLN A 93 6.44 0.66 2.23
CA GLN A 93 7.59 -0.17 2.59
C GLN A 93 7.28 -1.21 3.69
N VAL A 94 6.28 -0.95 4.55
CA VAL A 94 5.84 -1.90 5.58
C VAL A 94 5.15 -3.10 4.94
N LEU A 95 4.28 -2.83 3.96
CA LEU A 95 3.64 -3.87 3.17
C LEU A 95 4.68 -4.66 2.35
N GLN A 96 5.61 -3.95 1.69
CA GLN A 96 6.67 -4.59 0.93
C GLN A 96 7.49 -5.55 1.80
N GLU A 97 7.93 -5.10 2.97
CA GLU A 97 8.73 -5.90 3.88
C GLU A 97 7.96 -7.11 4.42
N ALA A 98 6.68 -6.92 4.80
CA ALA A 98 5.82 -8.03 5.23
C ALA A 98 5.65 -9.08 4.12
N MET A 99 5.38 -8.66 2.89
CA MET A 99 5.21 -9.55 1.74
C MET A 99 6.48 -10.30 1.37
N LEU A 100 7.65 -9.68 1.54
CA LEU A 100 8.95 -10.31 1.32
C LEU A 100 9.28 -11.31 2.43
N GLN A 101 9.21 -10.90 3.70
CA GLN A 101 9.60 -11.76 4.84
C GLN A 101 8.62 -12.92 5.09
N SER A 102 7.34 -12.77 4.72
CA SER A 102 6.36 -13.87 4.76
C SER A 102 6.47 -14.84 3.59
N GLY A 103 7.30 -14.53 2.58
CA GLY A 103 7.40 -15.29 1.34
C GLY A 103 6.22 -15.14 0.39
N MET A 104 5.27 -14.24 0.69
CA MET A 104 4.10 -14.00 -0.14
C MET A 104 4.44 -13.44 -1.53
N CYS A 105 5.56 -12.72 -1.68
CA CYS A 105 6.04 -12.37 -3.03
C CYS A 105 6.42 -13.59 -3.87
N GLN A 106 6.86 -14.69 -3.26
CA GLN A 106 7.13 -15.93 -4.00
C GLN A 106 5.82 -16.60 -4.41
N VAL A 107 4.82 -16.64 -3.51
CA VAL A 107 3.45 -17.11 -3.83
C VAL A 107 2.87 -16.34 -5.02
N VAL A 108 2.99 -15.01 -5.00
CA VAL A 108 2.53 -14.14 -6.10
C VAL A 108 3.26 -14.43 -7.41
N ALA A 109 4.58 -14.68 -7.34
CA ALA A 109 5.37 -15.01 -8.50
C ALA A 109 4.99 -16.37 -9.12
N VAL A 110 4.71 -17.39 -8.31
CA VAL A 110 4.29 -18.71 -8.83
C VAL A 110 2.84 -18.71 -9.32
N LEU A 111 1.94 -17.92 -8.72
CA LEU A 111 0.60 -17.66 -9.26
C LEU A 111 0.66 -17.04 -10.66
N ALA A 112 1.60 -16.11 -10.88
CA ALA A 112 1.80 -15.49 -12.17
C ALA A 112 2.25 -16.48 -13.26
N ARG A 113 3.04 -17.50 -12.89
CA ARG A 113 3.48 -18.55 -13.83
C ARG A 113 2.35 -19.46 -14.30
N ILE A 114 1.30 -19.63 -13.49
CA ILE A 114 0.11 -20.40 -13.87
C ILE A 114 -1.00 -19.52 -14.47
N GLY A 115 -0.69 -18.28 -14.87
CA GLY A 115 -1.58 -17.41 -15.64
C GLY A 115 -2.38 -16.38 -14.84
N ILE A 116 -2.21 -16.30 -13.52
CA ILE A 116 -2.91 -15.30 -12.70
C ILE A 116 -2.08 -14.02 -12.61
N SER A 117 -2.51 -12.92 -13.21
CA SER A 117 -1.71 -11.69 -13.27
C SER A 117 -1.40 -11.11 -11.88
N ARG A 118 -0.22 -10.50 -11.70
CA ARG A 118 0.13 -9.81 -10.43
C ARG A 118 -0.82 -8.65 -10.12
N ALA A 119 -1.30 -7.94 -11.15
CA ALA A 119 -2.25 -6.85 -10.98
C ALA A 119 -3.55 -7.36 -10.34
N THR A 120 -4.11 -8.46 -10.84
CA THR A 120 -5.29 -9.11 -10.27
C THR A 120 -5.08 -9.50 -8.81
N GLN A 121 -3.93 -10.09 -8.50
CA GLN A 121 -3.64 -10.57 -7.14
C GLN A 121 -3.45 -9.41 -6.15
N LEU A 122 -2.77 -8.35 -6.56
CA LEU A 122 -2.38 -7.24 -5.67
C LEU A 122 -3.41 -6.11 -5.63
N GLN A 123 -4.47 -6.16 -6.44
CA GLN A 123 -5.46 -5.08 -6.55
C GLN A 123 -6.13 -4.76 -5.20
N ALA A 124 -6.53 -5.77 -4.43
CA ALA A 124 -7.16 -5.55 -3.13
C ALA A 124 -6.23 -4.78 -2.18
N MET A 125 -4.94 -5.11 -2.14
CA MET A 125 -3.95 -4.36 -1.35
C MET A 125 -3.73 -2.95 -1.89
N ALA A 126 -3.69 -2.77 -3.21
CA ALA A 126 -3.59 -1.44 -3.82
C ALA A 126 -4.79 -0.57 -3.41
N ASN A 127 -6.02 -1.12 -3.38
CA ASN A 127 -7.20 -0.40 -2.94
C ASN A 127 -7.13 0.00 -1.46
N VAL A 128 -6.57 -0.86 -0.60
CA VAL A 128 -6.38 -0.52 0.83
C VAL A 128 -5.31 0.56 1.01
N ILE A 129 -4.17 0.44 0.32
CA ILE A 129 -3.08 1.42 0.41
C ILE A 129 -3.54 2.79 -0.07
N ASN A 130 -4.18 2.87 -1.24
CA ASN A 130 -4.61 4.15 -1.83
C ASN A 130 -5.99 4.59 -1.34
N GLY A 131 -6.60 3.86 -0.41
CA GLY A 131 -7.95 4.14 0.06
C GLY A 131 -8.00 5.32 1.04
N PRO A 132 -9.17 5.99 1.17
CA PRO A 132 -9.34 7.19 1.99
C PRO A 132 -8.89 7.02 3.44
N GLY A 133 -9.08 5.82 4.00
CA GLY A 133 -8.67 5.52 5.38
C GLY A 133 -7.15 5.63 5.59
N ASN A 134 -6.34 5.47 4.54
CA ASN A 134 -4.88 5.57 4.60
C ASN A 134 -4.35 6.91 4.11
N LEU A 135 -5.18 7.78 3.55
CA LEU A 135 -4.76 9.08 3.04
C LEU A 135 -4.93 10.16 4.11
N ILE A 136 -3.96 11.06 4.21
CA ILE A 136 -4.01 12.20 5.13
C ILE A 136 -3.21 13.39 4.62
N PHE A 137 -3.56 14.59 5.07
CA PHE A 137 -2.67 15.73 4.91
C PHE A 137 -1.66 15.78 6.07
N LEU A 138 -0.38 15.87 5.72
CA LEU A 138 0.72 15.86 6.66
C LEU A 138 1.74 16.94 6.31
N ASP A 139 2.22 17.69 7.30
CA ASP A 139 3.30 18.65 7.13
C ASP A 139 4.48 18.03 6.36
N SER A 140 4.93 18.73 5.33
CA SER A 140 5.95 18.24 4.41
C SER A 140 7.29 17.91 5.10
N ARG A 141 7.59 18.53 6.24
CA ARG A 141 8.78 18.20 7.05
C ARG A 141 8.64 16.86 7.73
N ILE A 142 7.47 16.57 8.31
CA ILE A 142 7.16 15.27 8.91
C ILE A 142 7.18 14.19 7.84
N ASN A 143 6.48 14.41 6.71
CA ASN A 143 6.40 13.47 5.59
C ASN A 143 7.80 13.09 5.06
N ARG A 144 8.70 14.07 4.89
CA ARG A 144 10.09 13.80 4.46
C ARG A 144 10.87 12.90 5.42
N GLY A 145 10.68 13.04 6.73
CA GLY A 145 11.37 12.23 7.74
C GLY A 145 10.79 10.81 7.90
N LYS A 146 9.51 10.65 7.57
CA LYS A 146 8.73 9.46 7.91
C LYS A 146 9.26 8.18 7.29
N ALA A 147 9.62 8.18 6.02
CA ALA A 147 10.13 6.98 5.34
C ALA A 147 11.38 6.41 6.04
N SER A 148 12.33 7.27 6.42
CA SER A 148 13.56 6.84 7.13
C SER A 148 13.24 6.30 8.52
N TYR A 149 12.43 7.06 9.28
CA TYR A 149 11.98 6.65 10.61
C TYR A 149 11.33 5.26 10.60
N VAL A 150 10.39 5.04 9.68
CA VAL A 150 9.66 3.77 9.57
C VAL A 150 10.59 2.62 9.20
N ARG A 151 11.56 2.80 8.27
CA ARG A 151 12.53 1.75 7.95
C ARG A 151 13.37 1.36 9.16
N ASN A 152 13.90 2.35 9.87
CA ASN A 152 14.72 2.12 11.07
C ASN A 152 13.91 1.42 12.16
N ALA A 153 12.67 1.86 12.39
CA ALA A 153 11.79 1.27 13.39
C ALA A 153 11.42 -0.19 13.06
N MET A 154 11.14 -0.51 11.79
CA MET A 154 10.86 -1.88 11.35
C MET A 154 12.06 -2.80 11.55
N ALA A 155 13.27 -2.30 11.29
CA ALA A 155 14.52 -3.00 11.49
C ALA A 155 14.90 -3.16 12.98
N GLY A 156 14.16 -2.53 13.91
CA GLY A 156 14.48 -2.52 15.33
C GLY A 156 15.72 -1.67 15.66
N ALA A 157 16.09 -0.73 14.79
CA ALA A 157 17.20 0.16 15.02
C ALA A 157 16.86 1.18 16.12
N GLN A 158 17.89 1.61 16.85
CA GLN A 158 17.79 2.68 17.82
C GLN A 158 17.52 4.01 17.10
N ILE A 159 16.49 4.74 17.52
CA ILE A 159 16.08 6.01 16.92
C ILE A 159 16.38 7.13 17.90
N THR A 160 17.21 8.10 17.51
CA THR A 160 17.64 9.19 18.39
C THR A 160 16.74 10.42 18.29
N ASN A 161 16.65 11.17 19.38
CA ASN A 161 15.98 12.48 19.44
C ASN A 161 16.85 13.64 18.89
N GLU A 162 18.14 13.43 18.66
CA GLU A 162 19.05 14.40 18.01
C GLU A 162 18.59 14.76 16.59
N VAL A 163 18.01 13.78 15.89
CA VAL A 163 17.38 14.00 14.60
C VAL A 163 15.97 14.52 14.83
N VAL A 164 15.80 15.84 14.75
CA VAL A 164 14.53 16.57 14.92
C VAL A 164 13.37 15.95 14.15
N ALA A 165 13.62 15.47 12.93
CA ALA A 165 12.61 14.81 12.11
C ALA A 165 12.03 13.55 12.79
N ASN A 166 12.84 12.80 13.54
CA ASN A 166 12.37 11.65 14.32
C ASN A 166 11.44 12.07 15.45
N VAL A 167 11.70 13.22 16.08
CA VAL A 167 10.82 13.79 17.13
C VAL A 167 9.45 14.10 16.55
N ALA A 168 9.39 14.81 15.43
CA ALA A 168 8.12 15.18 14.79
C ALA A 168 7.37 13.96 14.25
N VAL A 169 8.06 13.01 13.59
CA VAL A 169 7.43 11.76 13.11
C VAL A 169 6.91 10.92 14.28
N ASN A 170 7.68 10.81 15.37
CA ASN A 170 7.24 10.05 16.55
C ASN A 170 6.00 10.70 17.18
N ALA A 171 5.98 12.03 17.35
CA ALA A 171 4.82 12.74 17.86
C ALA A 171 3.56 12.52 16.99
N TYR A 172 3.71 12.58 15.65
CA TYR A 172 2.64 12.28 14.71
C TYR A 172 2.13 10.83 14.86
N LEU A 173 3.01 9.83 14.86
CA LEU A 173 2.63 8.42 14.95
C LEU A 173 2.08 8.03 16.32
N ARG A 174 2.36 8.81 17.37
CA ARG A 174 1.81 8.63 18.72
C ARG A 174 0.42 9.22 18.90
N ASP A 175 -0.07 10.05 17.97
CA ASP A 175 -1.46 10.50 18.01
C ASP A 175 -2.40 9.29 18.01
N GLN A 176 -3.37 9.27 18.93
CA GLN A 176 -4.25 8.12 19.11
C GLN A 176 -5.12 7.85 17.88
N THR A 177 -5.51 8.89 17.14
CA THR A 177 -6.30 8.77 15.91
C THR A 177 -5.47 8.11 14.83
N VAL A 178 -4.22 8.56 14.65
CA VAL A 178 -3.26 8.04 13.67
C VAL A 178 -2.89 6.58 14.00
N SER A 179 -2.49 6.31 15.24
CA SER A 179 -2.06 4.98 15.65
C SER A 179 -3.19 3.94 15.58
N SER A 180 -4.40 4.28 16.01
CA SER A 180 -5.54 3.35 15.95
C SER A 180 -6.01 3.10 14.50
N SER A 181 -6.18 4.15 13.69
CA SER A 181 -6.62 3.99 12.29
C SER A 181 -5.59 3.22 11.47
N SER A 182 -4.30 3.52 11.64
CA SER A 182 -3.23 2.85 10.93
C SER A 182 -3.08 1.37 11.28
N LEU A 183 -3.40 0.98 12.52
CA LEU A 183 -3.48 -0.43 12.89
C LEU A 183 -4.61 -1.16 12.18
N VAL A 184 -5.79 -0.53 12.02
CA VAL A 184 -6.90 -1.12 11.26
C VAL A 184 -6.51 -1.33 9.79
N ILE A 185 -5.80 -0.38 9.19
CA ILE A 185 -5.29 -0.50 7.82
C ILE A 185 -4.28 -1.64 7.71
N ALA A 186 -3.35 -1.74 8.66
CA ALA A 186 -2.39 -2.84 8.71
C ALA A 186 -3.06 -4.21 8.85
N GLN A 187 -4.11 -4.31 9.66
CA GLN A 187 -4.91 -5.54 9.80
C GLN A 187 -5.68 -5.87 8.51
N HIS A 188 -6.22 -4.86 7.83
CA HIS A 188 -6.88 -5.06 6.54
C HIS A 188 -5.89 -5.57 5.48
N LEU A 189 -4.66 -5.02 5.45
CA LEU A 189 -3.60 -5.55 4.59
C LEU A 189 -3.27 -7.00 4.93
N ASP A 190 -3.14 -7.36 6.20
CA ASP A 190 -2.93 -8.76 6.61
C ASP A 190 -4.06 -9.70 6.15
N ALA A 191 -5.31 -9.24 6.22
CA ALA A 191 -6.46 -9.98 5.71
C ALA A 191 -6.38 -10.20 4.19
N THR A 192 -6.00 -9.16 3.42
CA THR A 192 -5.83 -9.30 1.96
C THR A 192 -4.68 -10.24 1.59
N ILE A 193 -3.58 -10.23 2.33
CA ILE A 193 -2.47 -11.17 2.15
C ILE A 193 -2.92 -12.60 2.42
N THR A 194 -3.68 -12.80 3.50
CA THR A 194 -4.25 -14.11 3.86
C THR A 194 -5.23 -14.60 2.80
N ALA A 195 -6.04 -13.72 2.22
CA ALA A 195 -6.96 -14.07 1.14
C ALA A 195 -6.22 -14.56 -0.12
N ILE A 196 -5.11 -13.92 -0.50
CA ILE A 196 -4.26 -14.39 -1.62
C ILE A 196 -3.73 -15.79 -1.33
N LEU A 197 -3.22 -16.04 -0.12
CA LEU A 197 -2.70 -17.35 0.23
C LEU A 197 -3.81 -18.41 0.21
N ASN A 198 -5.01 -18.10 0.73
CA ASN A 198 -6.12 -19.04 0.73
C ASN A 198 -6.60 -19.39 -0.68
N ASP A 199 -6.72 -18.41 -1.58
CA ASP A 199 -7.01 -18.66 -3.01
C ASP A 199 -5.92 -19.52 -3.65
N ALA A 200 -4.64 -19.21 -3.38
CA ALA A 200 -3.51 -19.99 -3.88
C ALA A 200 -3.57 -21.45 -3.38
N VAL A 201 -3.87 -21.66 -2.09
CA VAL A 201 -4.00 -23.00 -1.49
C VAL A 201 -5.12 -23.78 -2.13
N ALA A 202 -6.30 -23.17 -2.31
CA ALA A 202 -7.43 -23.81 -2.97
C ALA A 202 -7.07 -24.28 -4.39
N ARG A 203 -6.36 -23.45 -5.16
CA ARG A 203 -5.86 -23.81 -6.50
C ARG A 203 -4.79 -24.90 -6.45
N ALA A 204 -3.85 -24.82 -5.50
CA ALA A 204 -2.78 -25.80 -5.35
C ALA A 204 -3.32 -27.20 -5.04
N GLN A 205 -4.37 -27.27 -4.22
CA GLN A 205 -5.03 -28.52 -3.85
C GLN A 205 -5.69 -29.22 -5.05
N GLN A 206 -6.15 -28.46 -6.06
CA GLN A 206 -6.74 -29.00 -7.29
C GLN A 206 -5.73 -29.62 -8.26
N ILE A 207 -4.42 -29.37 -8.08
CA ILE A 207 -3.37 -29.91 -8.93
C ILE A 207 -2.97 -31.30 -8.42
N PRO A 208 -3.16 -32.39 -9.17
CA PRO A 208 -2.75 -33.72 -8.71
C PRO A 208 -1.24 -33.76 -8.45
N PRO A 209 -0.76 -34.36 -7.34
CA PRO A 209 0.67 -34.56 -7.13
C PRO A 209 1.20 -35.54 -8.18
N LEU A 210 2.41 -35.27 -8.71
CA LEU A 210 3.11 -36.27 -9.52
C LEU A 210 3.60 -37.42 -8.62
N HIS A 211 3.63 -38.63 -9.19
CA HIS A 211 4.29 -39.75 -8.52
C HIS A 211 5.78 -39.43 -8.28
N PRO A 212 6.39 -39.88 -7.16
CA PRO A 212 7.75 -39.50 -6.73
C PRO A 212 8.90 -39.76 -7.73
N GLN A 213 8.63 -40.45 -8.84
CA GLN A 213 9.61 -40.82 -9.86
C GLN A 213 9.27 -40.29 -11.27
N VAL A 214 8.15 -39.59 -11.41
CA VAL A 214 7.69 -39.07 -12.70
C VAL A 214 8.15 -37.62 -12.85
N ARG A 215 8.95 -37.35 -13.89
CA ARG A 215 9.29 -35.98 -14.27
C ARG A 215 8.09 -35.30 -14.91
N PRO A 216 7.92 -33.98 -14.72
CA PRO A 216 6.93 -33.23 -15.49
C PRO A 216 7.14 -33.44 -17.00
N PRO A 217 6.11 -33.84 -17.76
CA PRO A 217 6.26 -34.12 -19.18
C PRO A 217 6.40 -32.84 -20.02
N ASN A 218 6.06 -31.68 -19.46
CA ASN A 218 6.24 -30.38 -20.10
C ASN A 218 6.39 -29.25 -19.05
N GLN A 219 6.74 -28.06 -19.53
CA GLN A 219 6.95 -26.88 -18.70
C GLN A 219 5.68 -26.46 -17.92
N GLN A 220 4.51 -26.55 -18.53
CA GLN A 220 3.25 -26.20 -17.87
C GLN A 220 2.99 -27.05 -16.62
N ILE A 221 3.22 -28.37 -16.72
CA ILE A 221 3.08 -29.27 -15.57
C ILE A 221 4.19 -29.00 -14.55
N ALA A 222 5.41 -28.66 -14.99
CA ALA A 222 6.49 -28.26 -14.07
C ALA A 222 6.11 -27.01 -13.26
N ASP A 223 5.53 -26.00 -13.92
CA ASP A 223 5.07 -24.77 -13.27
C ASP A 223 3.90 -25.01 -12.32
N GLN A 224 2.95 -25.90 -12.68
CA GLN A 224 1.86 -26.32 -11.79
C GLN A 224 2.36 -27.04 -10.54
N GLN A 225 3.33 -27.95 -10.68
CA GLN A 225 3.91 -28.66 -9.53
C GLN A 225 4.75 -27.72 -8.66
N ASN A 226 5.53 -26.83 -9.28
CA ASN A 226 6.26 -25.79 -8.55
C ASN A 226 5.30 -24.89 -7.76
N PHE A 227 4.23 -24.41 -8.39
CA PHE A 227 3.19 -23.64 -7.73
C PHE A 227 2.58 -24.40 -6.54
N ARG A 228 2.17 -25.66 -6.74
CA ARG A 228 1.60 -26.50 -5.67
C ARG A 228 2.58 -26.63 -4.50
N ASN A 229 3.82 -27.01 -4.77
CA ASN A 229 4.83 -27.24 -3.73
C ASN A 229 5.16 -25.96 -2.97
N THR A 230 5.37 -24.83 -3.67
CA THR A 230 5.62 -23.53 -3.05
C THR A 230 4.47 -23.09 -2.16
N VAL A 231 3.23 -23.16 -2.66
CA VAL A 231 2.06 -22.73 -1.89
C VAL A 231 1.83 -23.60 -0.67
N LEU A 232 1.93 -24.94 -0.81
CA LEU A 232 1.75 -25.85 0.33
C LEU A 232 2.86 -25.69 1.38
N HIS A 233 4.09 -25.37 0.96
CA HIS A 233 5.16 -25.00 1.88
C HIS A 233 4.82 -23.74 2.68
N PHE A 234 4.40 -22.65 2.03
CA PHE A 234 4.02 -21.43 2.76
C PHE A 234 2.76 -21.60 3.61
N ALA A 235 1.82 -22.43 3.15
CA ALA A 235 0.62 -22.78 3.91
C ALA A 235 0.93 -23.57 5.18
N SER A 236 1.99 -24.39 5.18
CA SER A 236 2.38 -25.17 6.37
C SER A 236 3.09 -24.33 7.45
N ILE A 237 3.58 -23.14 7.11
CA ILE A 237 4.13 -22.20 8.10
C ILE A 237 2.99 -21.72 9.01
N PRO A 238 3.05 -21.93 10.34
CA PRO A 238 2.02 -21.47 11.26
C PRO A 238 1.77 -19.96 11.15
N PRO A 239 0.50 -19.49 11.18
CA PRO A 239 0.19 -18.05 11.07
C PRO A 239 0.95 -17.17 12.07
N ALA A 240 1.16 -17.65 13.31
CA ALA A 240 1.90 -16.94 14.35
C ALA A 240 3.39 -16.72 14.03
N GLN A 241 3.97 -17.54 13.15
CA GLN A 241 5.38 -17.43 12.72
C GLN A 241 5.54 -16.50 11.51
N ARG A 242 4.45 -16.16 10.81
CA ARG A 242 4.52 -15.28 9.65
C ARG A 242 4.75 -13.84 10.09
N ILE A 243 5.58 -13.12 9.34
CA ILE A 243 5.72 -11.68 9.49
C ILE A 243 4.51 -11.03 8.81
N THR A 244 3.84 -10.14 9.54
CA THR A 244 2.62 -9.46 9.09
C THR A 244 2.84 -7.95 9.05
N VAL A 245 2.03 -7.24 8.28
CA VAL A 245 2.00 -5.78 8.24
C VAL A 245 1.69 -5.25 9.62
N THR A 246 0.71 -5.82 10.32
CA THR A 246 0.37 -5.41 11.71
C THR A 246 1.55 -5.59 12.65
N ARG A 247 2.32 -6.67 12.54
CA ARG A 247 3.49 -6.91 13.39
C ARG A 247 4.59 -5.87 13.16
N LEU A 248 4.92 -5.60 11.89
CA LEU A 248 5.92 -4.59 11.54
C LEU A 248 5.45 -3.19 11.91
N TRP A 249 4.20 -2.84 11.60
CA TRP A 249 3.64 -1.54 11.93
C TRP A 249 3.53 -1.32 13.45
N SER A 250 3.18 -2.34 14.20
CA SER A 250 3.17 -2.26 15.67
C SER A 250 4.58 -2.05 16.26
N ARG A 251 5.65 -2.44 15.56
CA ARG A 251 7.03 -2.07 15.96
C ARG A 251 7.27 -0.59 15.69
N VAL A 252 6.85 -0.10 14.53
CA VAL A 252 6.92 1.32 14.15
C VAL A 252 6.22 2.21 15.18
N LEU A 253 4.97 1.90 15.53
CA LEU A 253 4.20 2.68 16.50
C LEU A 253 4.77 2.62 17.93
N ARG A 254 5.48 1.53 18.27
CA ARG A 254 6.09 1.34 19.59
C ARG A 254 7.51 1.87 19.69
N ALA A 255 8.14 2.27 18.58
CA ALA A 255 9.49 2.81 18.60
C ALA A 255 9.57 4.02 19.54
N THR A 256 10.63 4.04 20.33
CA THR A 256 10.93 5.08 21.31
C THR A 256 12.16 5.84 20.87
N LEU A 257 12.15 7.15 21.12
CA LEU A 257 13.33 7.96 20.94
C LEU A 257 14.26 7.76 22.13
N VAL A 258 15.54 7.57 21.85
CA VAL A 258 16.60 7.57 22.86
C VAL A 258 17.32 8.90 22.85
N SER A 259 17.80 9.32 24.00
CA SER A 259 18.88 10.31 24.07
C SER A 259 20.20 9.59 23.79
N VAL A 260 21.13 10.26 23.12
CA VAL A 260 22.52 9.84 23.13
C VAL A 260 23.09 10.43 24.41
N ASP A 261 23.39 9.57 25.37
CA ASP A 261 24.13 10.00 26.56
C ASP A 261 25.56 10.31 26.10
N GLU A 262 26.03 11.55 26.34
CA GLU A 262 27.42 11.98 26.09
C GLU A 262 28.42 11.25 27.00
#